data_AF-I4DAX6-F1
#
_entry.id   AF-I4DAX6-F1
#
_cell.length_a   1.000
_cell.length_b   1.000
_cell.length_c   1.000
_cell.angle_alpha   90.00
_cell.angle_beta   90.00
_cell.angle_gamma   90.00
#
_symmetry.space_group_name_H-M   'P 1'
#
loop_
_entity.id
_entity.type
_entity.pdbx_description
1 polymer ?
#
loop_
_entity_poly.entity_id
_entity_poly.type
_entity_poly.pdbx_seq_one_letter_code
_entity_poly.pdbx_strand_id
1 'polypeptide(L)'
;MTVSGGFGASASGTTNSNGYYNVSIKPSNVGGPFPLSFAVTSSYGNFNTIQNSITVTTPIAVPVQDVLQGVTISGQTGTMPNMAIANPNGMGAGRSMSLQYWTGGGSTLFLKPQTGYYDGIDTWTYYTDPNLTPSNIKSGVSIFGVTGTYSGGTSTHGSQSWTTPGTYYWTVPDGVNSLTAAITGAGGGSSGGATTGSQVAYGGGGGSGGTYIGPVPVTPGQIIVIVVGTGGISKSGNTLVYSPGVFGAQGSNGGDSSVAGVVGHGGTAGTPGMFASGWFPDNGSGGVGGAGGGYGSNGLNGSNMGVGGQSTFQGLGYGGSGYNGGNGKVTIQW
;
A
#
# COMPACT_ATOMS: atom_id res chain seq x y z
N MET A 1 -14.92 72.30 34.86
CA MET A 1 -16.38 72.07 34.93
C MET A 1 -17.06 73.40 34.65
N THR A 2 -18.05 73.44 33.76
CA THR A 2 -18.87 74.64 33.56
C THR A 2 -20.22 74.36 34.16
N VAL A 3 -20.67 75.18 35.11
CA VAL A 3 -21.99 75.08 35.72
C VAL A 3 -22.76 76.33 35.31
N SER A 4 -23.85 76.14 34.56
CA SER A 4 -24.80 77.21 34.24
C SER A 4 -26.10 76.98 35.01
N GLY A 5 -26.50 77.99 35.78
CA GLY A 5 -27.83 78.05 36.37
C GLY A 5 -28.76 78.92 35.53
N GLY A 6 -30.08 78.70 35.62
CA GLY A 6 -31.11 79.48 34.92
C GLY A 6 -31.18 80.98 35.27
N PHE A 7 -30.20 81.52 36.00
CA PHE A 7 -30.11 82.91 36.44
C PHE A 7 -29.08 83.74 35.67
N GLY A 8 -28.62 83.29 34.49
CA GLY A 8 -27.69 84.04 33.65
C GLY A 8 -26.27 84.18 34.23
N ALA A 9 -25.97 83.48 35.32
CA ALA A 9 -24.63 83.35 35.88
C ALA A 9 -24.04 82.00 35.47
N SER A 10 -23.04 82.03 34.60
CA SER A 10 -22.15 80.91 34.34
C SER A 10 -20.91 81.05 35.20
N ALA A 11 -20.61 80.03 36.00
CA ALA A 11 -19.35 79.94 36.73
C ALA A 11 -18.52 78.79 36.14
N SER A 12 -17.25 79.08 35.90
CA SER A 12 -16.26 78.09 35.48
C SER A 12 -15.08 78.10 36.45
N GLY A 13 -14.46 76.94 36.64
CA GLY A 13 -13.34 76.80 37.56
C GLY A 13 -12.89 75.35 37.72
N THR A 14 -11.88 75.16 38.57
CA THR A 14 -11.26 73.89 38.91
C THR A 14 -11.73 73.41 40.28
N THR A 15 -11.78 72.09 40.47
CA THR A 15 -12.03 71.48 41.78
C THR A 15 -10.88 71.79 42.74
N ASN A 16 -11.16 71.83 44.04
CA ASN A 16 -10.10 71.90 45.05
C ASN A 16 -9.35 70.54 45.17
N SER A 17 -8.33 70.49 46.02
CA SER A 17 -7.53 69.28 46.29
C SER A 17 -8.33 68.08 46.81
N ASN A 18 -9.56 68.32 47.28
CA ASN A 18 -10.47 67.29 47.80
C ASN A 18 -11.55 66.91 46.78
N GLY A 19 -11.47 67.40 45.53
CA GLY A 19 -12.41 67.07 44.45
C GLY A 19 -13.74 67.85 44.47
N TYR A 20 -13.93 68.77 45.41
CA TYR A 20 -15.15 69.57 45.51
C TYR A 20 -15.06 70.82 44.61
N TYR A 21 -16.17 71.15 43.96
CA TYR A 21 -16.33 72.37 43.17
C TYR A 21 -17.34 73.30 43.86
N ASN A 22 -16.87 74.42 44.40
CA ASN A 22 -17.72 75.40 45.06
C ASN A 22 -18.18 76.46 44.05
N VAL A 23 -19.48 76.54 43.80
CA VAL A 23 -20.08 77.60 42.99
C VAL A 23 -20.80 78.58 43.90
N SER A 24 -20.25 79.78 44.02
CA SER A 24 -20.94 80.88 44.69
C SER A 24 -21.99 81.46 43.74
N ILE A 25 -23.26 81.13 43.98
CA ILE A 25 -24.40 81.73 43.27
C ILE A 25 -24.94 82.87 44.11
N LYS A 26 -24.97 84.09 43.57
CA LYS A 26 -25.67 85.22 44.18
C LYS A 26 -26.99 85.43 43.43
N PRO A 27 -28.16 85.12 44.02
CA PRO A 27 -29.44 85.40 43.39
C PRO A 27 -29.60 86.92 43.20
N SER A 28 -30.02 87.33 42.00
CA SER A 28 -30.35 88.73 41.71
C SER A 28 -31.73 89.14 42.23
N ASN A 29 -32.63 88.19 42.50
CA ASN A 29 -33.96 88.41 43.05
C ASN A 29 -34.17 87.58 44.34
N VAL A 30 -34.71 88.22 45.38
CA VAL A 30 -34.98 87.59 46.69
C VAL A 30 -36.48 87.31 46.80
N GLY A 31 -36.90 86.04 46.76
CA GLY A 31 -38.28 85.62 47.06
C GLY A 31 -38.81 84.47 46.20
N GLY A 32 -38.77 83.23 46.73
CA GLY A 32 -39.42 82.03 46.17
C GLY A 32 -38.52 80.76 46.18
N PRO A 33 -39.09 79.55 46.20
CA PRO A 33 -38.33 78.32 45.94
C PRO A 33 -37.98 78.25 44.46
N PHE A 34 -36.69 78.26 44.13
CA PHE A 34 -36.22 78.16 42.75
C PHE A 34 -35.51 76.81 42.51
N PRO A 35 -35.90 76.04 41.48
CA PRO A 35 -35.15 74.85 41.11
C PRO A 35 -33.79 75.26 40.53
N LEU A 36 -32.72 74.75 41.14
CA LEU A 36 -31.36 74.87 40.62
C LEU A 36 -31.13 73.76 39.59
N SER A 37 -31.22 74.12 38.31
CA SER A 37 -30.76 73.25 37.22
C SER A 37 -29.27 73.46 37.03
N PHE A 38 -28.50 72.37 37.03
CA PHE A 38 -27.09 72.37 36.68
C PHE A 38 -26.88 71.47 35.46
N ALA A 39 -26.06 71.93 34.51
CA ALA A 39 -25.53 71.10 33.44
C ALA A 39 -24.02 70.98 33.67
N VAL A 40 -23.48 69.78 33.51
CA VAL A 40 -22.03 69.54 33.54
C VAL A 40 -21.61 68.98 32.19
N THR A 41 -20.70 69.68 31.54
CA THR A 41 -19.94 69.19 30.38
C THR A 41 -18.50 68.96 30.80
N SER A 42 -18.00 67.76 30.52
CA SER A 42 -16.60 67.37 30.70
C SER A 42 -16.18 66.50 29.53
N SER A 43 -14.92 66.60 29.12
CA SER A 43 -14.29 65.69 28.15
C SER A 43 -13.82 64.38 28.78
N TYR A 44 -13.89 64.24 30.11
CA TYR A 44 -13.39 63.07 30.85
C TYR A 44 -14.35 62.66 31.99
N GLY A 45 -14.66 61.37 32.08
CA GLY A 45 -15.40 60.74 33.18
C GLY A 45 -16.87 60.40 32.90
N ASN A 46 -17.46 59.53 33.73
CA ASN A 46 -18.90 59.27 33.76
C ASN A 46 -19.52 60.14 34.86
N PHE A 47 -20.72 60.68 34.60
CA PHE A 47 -21.45 61.52 35.57
C PHE A 47 -22.71 60.79 36.00
N ASN A 48 -22.93 60.75 37.31
CA ASN A 48 -24.23 60.42 37.87
C ASN A 48 -24.73 61.60 38.69
N THR A 49 -25.98 62.00 38.47
CA THR A 49 -26.65 63.07 39.20
C THR A 49 -27.73 62.44 40.08
N ILE A 50 -27.46 62.38 41.38
CA ILE A 50 -28.45 61.95 42.38
C ILE A 50 -28.73 63.16 43.26
N GLN A 51 -29.99 63.60 43.31
CA GLN A 51 -30.55 64.63 44.20
C GLN A 51 -29.49 65.55 44.84
N ASN A 52 -29.09 66.59 44.09
CA ASN A 52 -28.17 67.65 44.54
C ASN A 52 -26.69 67.25 44.70
N SER A 53 -26.27 66.07 44.22
CA SER A 53 -24.87 65.66 44.17
C SER A 53 -24.46 65.22 42.76
N ILE A 54 -23.24 65.59 42.38
CA ILE A 54 -22.57 65.15 41.16
C ILE A 54 -21.34 64.36 41.58
N THR A 55 -21.32 63.06 41.27
CA THR A 55 -20.12 62.23 41.48
C THR A 55 -19.42 62.06 40.15
N VAL A 56 -18.13 62.44 40.11
CA VAL A 56 -17.24 62.19 38.98
C VAL A 56 -16.38 60.99 39.34
N THR A 57 -16.63 59.85 38.70
CA THR A 57 -15.75 58.68 38.85
C THR A 57 -14.62 58.75 37.85
N THR A 58 -13.46 58.21 38.21
CA THR A 58 -12.36 58.00 37.26
C THR A 58 -12.88 57.25 36.02
N PRO A 59 -12.39 57.57 34.82
CA PRO A 59 -12.72 56.82 33.62
C PRO A 59 -12.49 55.32 33.84
N ILE A 60 -13.38 54.48 33.31
CA ILE A 60 -13.19 53.03 33.33
C ILE A 60 -11.92 52.75 32.52
N ALA A 61 -10.90 52.17 33.19
CA ALA A 61 -9.71 51.70 32.50
C ALA A 61 -10.09 50.49 31.65
N VAL A 62 -9.95 50.63 30.33
CA VAL A 62 -10.18 49.52 29.40
C VAL A 62 -8.82 48.95 29.03
N PRO A 63 -8.54 47.68 29.33
CA PRO A 63 -7.34 47.03 28.84
C PRO A 63 -7.48 46.84 27.32
N VAL A 64 -7.03 47.82 26.54
CA VAL A 64 -7.24 47.85 25.08
C VAL A 64 -6.65 46.62 24.38
N GLN A 65 -5.62 45.99 24.94
CA GLN A 65 -5.06 44.73 24.46
C GLN A 65 -6.01 43.53 24.57
N ASP A 66 -7.03 43.62 25.42
CA ASP A 66 -8.06 42.59 25.62
C ASP A 66 -9.34 42.89 24.81
N VAL A 67 -9.36 44.01 24.07
CA VAL A 67 -10.49 44.44 23.25
C VAL A 67 -10.14 44.30 21.77
N LEU A 68 -11.03 43.69 20.99
CA LEU A 68 -10.87 43.51 19.55
C LEU A 68 -10.62 44.83 18.82
N GLN A 69 -9.71 44.80 17.85
CA GLN A 69 -9.38 45.93 17.01
C GLN A 69 -10.63 46.44 16.28
N GLY A 70 -10.85 47.75 16.35
CA GLY A 70 -12.05 48.39 15.80
C GLY A 70 -13.26 48.38 16.73
N VAL A 71 -13.22 47.68 17.87
CA VAL A 71 -14.23 47.78 18.94
C VAL A 71 -13.81 48.87 19.93
N THR A 72 -14.73 49.79 20.24
CA THR A 72 -14.49 50.87 21.21
C THR A 72 -15.33 50.63 22.46
N ILE A 73 -14.68 50.57 23.64
CA ILE A 73 -15.34 50.49 24.95
C ILE A 73 -14.90 51.72 25.74
N SER A 74 -15.86 52.46 26.31
CA SER A 74 -15.58 53.67 27.11
C SER A 74 -14.65 54.68 26.41
N GLY A 75 -14.77 54.83 25.09
CA GLY A 75 -13.96 55.72 24.26
C GLY A 75 -12.54 55.22 23.95
N GLN A 76 -12.15 54.03 24.42
CA GLN A 76 -10.86 53.42 24.12
C GLN A 76 -11.05 52.31 23.09
N THR A 77 -10.34 52.41 21.96
CA THR A 77 -10.40 51.42 20.88
C THR A 77 -9.43 50.28 21.17
N GLY A 78 -9.93 49.06 21.03
CA GLY A 78 -9.14 47.85 21.21
C GLY A 78 -7.99 47.72 20.23
N THR A 79 -6.96 46.99 20.65
CA THR A 79 -5.76 46.69 19.88
C THR A 79 -5.59 45.19 19.60
N MET A 80 -6.46 44.32 20.14
CA MET A 80 -6.40 42.88 19.88
C MET A 80 -6.69 42.59 18.40
N PRO A 81 -5.77 42.00 17.64
CA PRO A 81 -6.00 41.72 16.22
C PRO A 81 -7.26 40.88 16.01
N ASN A 82 -8.15 41.33 15.12
CA ASN A 82 -9.31 40.54 14.72
C ASN A 82 -8.91 39.53 13.64
N MET A 83 -8.47 38.35 14.07
CA MET A 83 -7.98 37.29 13.18
C MET A 83 -9.07 36.63 12.32
N ALA A 84 -10.35 36.95 12.53
CA ALA A 84 -11.42 36.53 11.64
C ALA A 84 -11.42 37.31 10.30
N ILE A 85 -10.84 38.52 10.27
CA ILE A 85 -10.85 39.41 9.10
C ILE A 85 -9.43 39.79 8.60
N ALA A 86 -8.39 39.64 9.42
CA ALA A 86 -7.05 40.18 9.16
C ALA A 86 -6.01 39.16 8.61
N ASN A 87 -6.42 38.06 7.96
CA ASN A 87 -5.44 37.11 7.39
C ASN A 87 -4.69 37.75 6.20
N PRO A 88 -3.38 38.06 6.30
CA PRO A 88 -2.64 38.81 5.28
C PRO A 88 -2.40 38.03 3.98
N ASN A 89 -2.62 36.71 3.98
CA ASN A 89 -2.20 35.82 2.89
C ASN A 89 -3.34 35.35 1.98
N GLY A 90 -4.52 35.99 2.07
CA GLY A 90 -5.52 35.92 1.01
C GLY A 90 -5.91 34.52 0.54
N MET A 91 -6.35 33.62 1.44
CA MET A 91 -7.23 32.50 1.10
C MET A 91 -8.06 32.07 2.32
N GLY A 92 -9.32 32.54 2.35
CA GLY A 92 -10.44 31.97 3.13
C GLY A 92 -10.48 32.29 4.63
N ALA A 93 -11.64 32.75 5.11
CA ALA A 93 -11.92 32.93 6.53
C ALA A 93 -11.70 31.62 7.31
N GLY A 94 -10.89 31.68 8.38
CA GLY A 94 -10.93 30.69 9.47
C GLY A 94 -9.90 29.56 9.48
N ARG A 95 -8.66 29.73 9.01
CA ARG A 95 -7.57 28.79 9.35
C ARG A 95 -6.46 29.51 10.11
N SER A 96 -6.39 29.24 11.42
CA SER A 96 -5.26 29.60 12.29
C SER A 96 -4.02 28.85 11.79
N MET A 97 -3.04 29.55 11.22
CA MET A 97 -1.72 28.97 11.00
C MET A 97 -0.97 29.04 12.33
N SER A 98 -0.52 27.90 12.85
CA SER A 98 0.27 27.87 14.09
C SER A 98 1.54 28.71 13.92
N LEU A 99 1.84 29.58 14.89
CA LEU A 99 3.05 30.38 14.89
C LEU A 99 4.30 29.49 15.02
N GLN A 100 4.18 28.40 15.78
CA GLN A 100 5.21 27.40 16.02
C GLN A 100 4.56 26.03 16.14
N TYR A 101 5.29 24.99 15.73
CA TYR A 101 4.92 23.60 15.97
C TYR A 101 6.12 22.81 16.50
N TRP A 102 5.84 21.78 17.29
CA TRP A 102 6.84 20.89 17.88
C TRP A 102 6.22 19.54 18.18
N THR A 103 6.97 18.45 18.03
CA THR A 103 6.50 17.09 18.35
C THR A 103 7.22 16.46 19.54
N GLY A 104 8.25 17.12 20.08
CA GLY A 104 9.11 16.53 21.11
C GLY A 104 9.83 15.25 20.69
N GLY A 105 9.84 14.92 19.39
CA GLY A 105 10.31 13.63 18.89
C GLY A 105 9.35 12.46 19.14
N GLY A 106 8.10 12.72 19.52
CA GLY A 106 7.08 11.71 19.81
C GLY A 106 5.79 11.86 18.99
N SER A 107 4.73 11.18 19.44
CA SER A 107 3.42 11.09 18.78
C SER A 107 2.49 12.28 19.03
N THR A 108 2.93 13.29 19.77
CA THR A 108 2.10 14.45 20.15
C THR A 108 2.57 15.68 19.41
N LEU A 109 1.69 16.26 18.60
CA LEU A 109 1.91 17.52 17.92
C LEU A 109 1.44 18.67 18.80
N PHE A 110 2.33 19.60 19.11
CA PHE A 110 2.05 20.86 19.80
C PHE A 110 1.98 21.99 18.78
N LEU A 111 0.91 22.79 18.85
CA LEU A 111 0.64 23.94 17.98
C LEU A 111 0.43 25.19 18.84
N LYS A 112 1.25 26.23 18.62
CA LYS A 112 1.07 27.53 19.27
C LYS A 112 0.15 28.41 18.42
N PRO A 113 -1.08 28.74 18.87
CA PRO A 113 -1.99 29.63 18.15
C PRO A 113 -1.44 31.06 18.13
N GLN A 114 -1.91 31.86 17.17
CA GLN A 114 -1.58 33.28 17.08
C GLN A 114 -2.38 34.12 18.09
N THR A 115 -1.80 35.25 18.51
CA THR A 115 -2.48 36.26 19.33
C THR A 115 -3.80 36.70 18.67
N GLY A 116 -4.89 36.72 19.44
CA GLY A 116 -6.24 37.04 18.97
C GLY A 116 -7.17 35.83 18.81
N TYR A 117 -6.63 34.60 18.74
CA TYR A 117 -7.39 33.37 19.01
C TYR A 117 -7.29 32.96 20.49
N TYR A 118 -6.11 33.19 21.07
CA TYR A 118 -5.80 33.12 22.50
C TYR A 118 -4.91 34.34 22.85
N ASP A 119 -4.58 34.52 24.13
CA ASP A 119 -3.68 35.58 24.62
C ASP A 119 -2.30 35.56 23.93
N GLY A 120 -1.91 34.43 23.32
CA GLY A 120 -0.72 34.30 22.46
C GLY A 120 0.59 34.34 23.24
N ILE A 121 0.52 34.40 24.57
CA ILE A 121 1.70 34.50 25.43
C ILE A 121 2.25 33.10 25.68
N ASP A 122 1.44 32.14 26.19
CA ASP A 122 1.96 30.82 26.62
C ASP A 122 1.04 29.59 26.46
N THR A 123 -0.05 29.68 25.70
CA THR A 123 -0.95 28.53 25.53
C THR A 123 -0.60 27.69 24.30
N TRP A 124 -0.29 26.42 24.48
CA TRP A 124 -0.14 25.44 23.40
C TRP A 124 -1.43 24.61 23.29
N THR A 125 -1.86 24.34 22.06
CA THR A 125 -2.83 23.28 21.78
C THR A 125 -2.06 22.03 21.35
N TYR A 126 -2.57 20.84 21.67
CA TYR A 126 -1.90 19.60 21.30
C TYR A 126 -2.87 18.54 20.79
N TYR A 127 -2.35 17.65 19.95
CA TYR A 127 -3.05 16.47 19.49
C TYR A 127 -2.09 15.28 19.46
N THR A 128 -2.52 14.15 20.02
CA THR A 128 -1.74 12.91 20.01
C THR A 128 -2.26 11.98 18.94
N ASP A 129 -1.40 11.67 17.97
CA ASP A 129 -1.63 10.63 16.97
C ASP A 129 -0.67 9.47 17.25
N PRO A 130 -1.15 8.36 17.85
CA PRO A 130 -0.31 7.19 18.13
C PRO A 130 0.43 6.64 16.90
N ASN A 131 -0.04 6.94 15.68
CA ASN A 131 0.57 6.47 14.44
C ASN A 131 1.62 7.44 13.88
N LEU A 132 1.82 8.63 14.47
CA LEU A 132 2.90 9.55 14.11
C LEU A 132 4.23 9.09 14.74
N THR A 133 4.69 7.91 14.31
CA THR A 133 5.95 7.31 14.73
C THR A 133 6.88 7.16 13.52
N PRO A 134 8.22 7.17 13.71
CA PRO A 134 9.17 6.97 12.62
C PRO A 134 8.90 5.70 11.80
N SER A 135 8.48 4.60 12.44
CA SER A 135 8.22 3.31 11.79
C SER A 135 7.05 3.31 10.81
N ASN A 136 6.16 4.30 10.89
CA ASN A 136 5.00 4.43 10.01
C ASN A 136 5.23 5.45 8.87
N ILE A 137 6.31 6.23 8.95
CA ILE A 137 6.64 7.28 7.99
C ILE A 137 7.75 6.75 7.08
N LYS A 138 7.59 6.92 5.76
CA LYS A 138 8.58 6.51 4.76
C LYS A 138 9.97 7.05 5.10
N SER A 139 10.98 6.19 4.98
CA SER A 139 12.38 6.54 5.25
C SER A 139 12.80 7.82 4.54
N GLY A 140 13.38 8.76 5.28
CA GLY A 140 13.82 10.06 4.78
C GLY A 140 12.73 11.13 4.61
N VAL A 141 11.45 10.80 4.82
CA VAL A 141 10.36 11.78 4.84
C VAL A 141 10.18 12.32 6.26
N SER A 142 10.05 13.64 6.41
CA SER A 142 9.74 14.28 7.69
C SER A 142 8.31 14.81 7.69
N ILE A 143 7.55 14.42 8.72
CA ILE A 143 6.19 14.94 8.97
C ILE A 143 6.21 15.56 10.36
N PHE A 144 6.00 16.89 10.43
CA PHE A 144 6.05 17.65 11.68
C PHE A 144 7.33 17.42 12.53
N GLY A 145 8.47 17.24 11.88
CA GLY A 145 9.76 17.00 12.54
C GLY A 145 10.02 15.55 12.95
N VAL A 146 9.07 14.62 12.76
CA VAL A 146 9.29 13.19 12.92
C VAL A 146 9.82 12.63 11.60
N THR A 147 11.09 12.23 11.58
CA THR A 147 11.72 11.62 10.39
C THR A 147 11.40 10.14 10.32
N GLY A 148 10.90 9.70 9.18
CA GLY A 148 10.53 8.32 8.93
C GLY A 148 11.70 7.36 8.84
N THR A 149 11.45 6.11 9.24
CA THR A 149 12.36 4.96 9.17
C THR A 149 11.72 3.78 8.45
N TYR A 150 10.48 3.90 7.95
CA TYR A 150 9.83 2.84 7.20
C TYR A 150 10.53 2.65 5.85
N SER A 151 11.27 1.56 5.67
CA SER A 151 11.97 1.25 4.42
C SER A 151 11.03 0.71 3.33
N GLY A 152 9.78 0.40 3.66
CA GLY A 152 8.96 -0.51 2.85
C GLY A 152 9.48 -1.94 2.94
N GLY A 153 8.60 -2.92 2.73
CA GLY A 153 9.06 -4.24 2.31
C GLY A 153 9.63 -4.08 0.90
N THR A 154 10.89 -4.45 0.68
CA THR A 154 11.38 -4.61 -0.69
C THR A 154 10.48 -5.64 -1.36
N SER A 155 9.87 -5.30 -2.50
CA SER A 155 9.18 -6.28 -3.32
C SER A 155 10.20 -7.33 -3.72
N THR A 156 10.17 -8.48 -3.04
CA THR A 156 11.10 -9.56 -3.30
C THR A 156 10.66 -10.20 -4.61
N HIS A 157 11.34 -9.86 -5.70
CA HIS A 157 11.09 -10.47 -7.00
C HIS A 157 12.29 -11.31 -7.46
N GLY A 158 12.05 -12.48 -8.03
CA GLY A 158 13.11 -13.39 -8.44
C GLY A 158 12.63 -14.52 -9.33
N SER A 159 13.59 -15.30 -9.83
CA SER A 159 13.34 -16.47 -10.67
C SER A 159 14.37 -17.54 -10.39
N GLN A 160 13.94 -18.81 -10.36
CA GLN A 160 14.83 -19.95 -10.20
C GLN A 160 14.34 -21.13 -11.03
N SER A 161 15.28 -21.89 -11.61
CA SER A 161 14.98 -23.06 -12.43
C SER A 161 15.77 -24.29 -12.00
N TRP A 162 15.12 -25.44 -12.04
CA TRP A 162 15.69 -26.76 -11.80
C TRP A 162 15.47 -27.64 -13.03
N THR A 163 16.54 -28.25 -13.54
CA THR A 163 16.54 -29.09 -14.76
C THR A 163 17.22 -30.44 -14.57
N THR A 164 17.92 -30.62 -13.44
CA THR A 164 18.53 -31.90 -13.07
C THR A 164 17.50 -32.69 -12.25
N PRO A 165 17.27 -33.98 -12.55
CA PRO A 165 16.34 -34.79 -11.78
C PRO A 165 16.73 -34.88 -10.30
N GLY A 166 15.74 -34.82 -9.43
CA GLY A 166 15.95 -34.85 -8.00
C GLY A 166 14.89 -34.10 -7.21
N THR A 167 15.09 -34.08 -5.90
CA THR A 167 14.24 -33.36 -4.95
C THR A 167 15.02 -32.18 -4.39
N TYR A 168 14.42 -30.99 -4.46
CA TYR A 168 14.98 -29.74 -3.98
C TYR A 168 14.03 -29.11 -2.95
N TYR A 169 14.59 -28.26 -2.11
CA TYR A 169 13.86 -27.49 -1.11
C TYR A 169 14.12 -26.02 -1.33
N TRP A 170 13.06 -25.22 -1.34
CA TRP A 170 13.15 -23.78 -1.51
C TRP A 170 12.28 -23.08 -0.46
N THR A 171 12.86 -22.13 0.26
CA THR A 171 12.15 -21.35 1.27
C THR A 171 11.57 -20.11 0.61
N VAL A 172 10.26 -19.91 0.76
CA VAL A 172 9.54 -18.73 0.25
C VAL A 172 10.09 -17.47 0.95
N PRO A 173 10.62 -16.49 0.21
CA PRO A 173 11.12 -15.25 0.79
C PRO A 173 10.02 -14.44 1.48
N ASP A 174 10.43 -13.57 2.40
CA ASP A 174 9.52 -12.63 3.05
C ASP A 174 8.83 -11.72 2.02
N GLY A 175 7.52 -11.53 2.22
CA GLY A 175 6.67 -10.72 1.34
C GLY A 175 6.09 -11.44 0.13
N VAL A 176 6.47 -12.70 -0.14
CA VAL A 176 5.96 -13.48 -1.28
C VAL A 176 4.74 -14.33 -0.86
N ASN A 177 3.58 -14.05 -1.46
CA ASN A 177 2.32 -14.77 -1.19
C ASN A 177 1.80 -15.60 -2.38
N SER A 178 2.45 -15.48 -3.54
CA SER A 178 2.12 -16.18 -4.77
C SER A 178 3.37 -16.28 -5.63
N LEU A 179 3.51 -17.38 -6.38
CA LEU A 179 4.53 -17.52 -7.42
C LEU A 179 3.88 -17.98 -8.72
N THR A 180 4.51 -17.70 -9.85
CA THR A 180 4.17 -18.32 -11.14
C THR A 180 5.07 -19.53 -11.34
N ALA A 181 4.48 -20.72 -11.44
CA ALA A 181 5.20 -21.95 -11.72
C ALA A 181 5.05 -22.36 -13.18
N ALA A 182 6.16 -22.68 -13.83
CA ALA A 182 6.21 -23.41 -15.09
C ALA A 182 6.83 -24.79 -14.83
N ILE A 183 6.03 -25.84 -14.99
CA ILE A 183 6.36 -27.22 -14.61
C ILE A 183 6.21 -28.08 -15.85
N THR A 184 7.27 -28.76 -16.25
CA THR A 184 7.26 -29.74 -17.35
C THR A 184 7.70 -31.09 -16.81
N GLY A 185 6.85 -32.11 -16.95
CA GLY A 185 7.21 -33.49 -16.65
C GLY A 185 8.28 -34.01 -17.61
N ALA A 186 8.98 -35.08 -17.22
CA ALA A 186 10.01 -35.66 -18.07
C ALA A 186 9.38 -36.41 -19.27
N GLY A 187 10.10 -36.51 -20.39
CA GLY A 187 9.66 -37.33 -21.53
C GLY A 187 9.78 -38.82 -21.25
N GLY A 188 8.93 -39.64 -21.87
CA GLY A 188 9.06 -41.09 -21.87
C GLY A 188 10.18 -41.58 -22.79
N GLY A 189 10.72 -42.76 -22.49
CA GLY A 189 11.70 -43.44 -23.33
C GLY A 189 11.02 -44.16 -24.51
N SER A 190 11.69 -44.23 -25.64
CA SER A 190 11.24 -45.04 -26.77
C SER A 190 11.41 -46.54 -26.51
N SER A 191 10.61 -47.34 -27.22
CA SER A 191 10.65 -48.79 -27.14
C SER A 191 11.44 -49.40 -28.28
N GLY A 192 12.00 -50.59 -28.03
CA GLY A 192 12.72 -51.36 -29.04
C GLY A 192 11.79 -51.92 -30.11
N GLY A 193 12.32 -52.05 -31.33
CA GLY A 193 11.70 -52.86 -32.37
C GLY A 193 11.89 -54.36 -32.11
N ALA A 194 11.16 -55.18 -32.85
CA ALA A 194 11.32 -56.64 -32.88
C ALA A 194 11.73 -57.07 -34.29
N THR A 195 12.58 -58.10 -34.40
CA THR A 195 12.88 -58.73 -35.69
C THR A 195 12.67 -60.24 -35.65
N THR A 196 12.03 -60.76 -36.70
CA THR A 196 11.85 -62.20 -36.91
C THR A 196 12.21 -62.53 -38.35
N GLY A 197 13.37 -63.16 -38.57
CA GLY A 197 13.88 -63.42 -39.92
C GLY A 197 14.06 -62.13 -40.73
N SER A 198 13.37 -62.02 -41.87
CA SER A 198 13.42 -60.83 -42.75
C SER A 198 12.40 -59.74 -42.40
N GLN A 199 11.60 -59.92 -41.35
CA GLN A 199 10.59 -58.95 -40.94
C GLN A 199 11.09 -58.10 -39.77
N VAL A 200 10.81 -56.79 -39.82
CA VAL A 200 11.16 -55.81 -38.79
C VAL A 200 9.89 -55.07 -38.36
N ALA A 201 9.61 -55.06 -37.06
CA ALA A 201 8.58 -54.23 -36.46
C ALA A 201 9.26 -53.13 -35.64
N TYR A 202 8.91 -51.86 -35.88
CA TYR A 202 9.52 -50.74 -35.18
C TYR A 202 8.76 -50.45 -33.88
N GLY A 203 9.51 -50.15 -32.81
CA GLY A 203 8.95 -49.64 -31.57
C GLY A 203 8.55 -48.17 -31.71
N GLY A 204 7.53 -47.77 -30.95
CA GLY A 204 7.08 -46.38 -30.88
C GLY A 204 8.05 -45.48 -30.12
N GLY A 205 8.03 -44.20 -30.45
CA GLY A 205 8.69 -43.15 -29.66
C GLY A 205 8.00 -42.95 -28.30
N GLY A 206 8.74 -42.47 -27.30
CA GLY A 206 8.17 -42.07 -26.02
C GLY A 206 7.37 -40.76 -26.12
N GLY A 207 6.39 -40.59 -25.24
CA GLY A 207 5.56 -39.39 -25.15
C GLY A 207 6.28 -38.21 -24.51
N SER A 208 5.85 -36.98 -24.82
CA SER A 208 6.29 -35.78 -24.11
C SER A 208 5.72 -35.72 -22.69
N GLY A 209 6.41 -35.02 -21.78
CA GLY A 209 5.84 -34.67 -20.49
C GLY A 209 4.80 -33.55 -20.60
N GLY A 210 3.79 -33.59 -19.73
CA GLY A 210 2.79 -32.53 -19.59
C GLY A 210 3.40 -31.25 -19.04
N THR A 211 2.83 -30.10 -19.43
CA THR A 211 3.25 -28.79 -18.93
C THR A 211 2.12 -28.09 -18.19
N TYR A 212 2.43 -27.54 -17.03
CA TYR A 212 1.58 -26.63 -16.26
C TYR A 212 2.24 -25.25 -16.20
N ILE A 213 1.46 -24.20 -16.43
CA ILE A 213 1.86 -22.81 -16.21
C ILE A 213 0.74 -22.11 -15.45
N GLY A 214 1.03 -21.57 -14.28
CA GLY A 214 0.01 -20.88 -13.50
C GLY A 214 0.47 -20.38 -12.14
N PRO A 215 -0.37 -19.57 -11.48
CA PRO A 215 -0.10 -19.07 -10.14
C PRO A 215 -0.25 -20.19 -9.10
N VAL A 216 0.63 -20.19 -8.11
CA VAL A 216 0.63 -21.10 -6.98
C VAL A 216 0.67 -20.27 -5.69
N PRO A 217 -0.36 -20.36 -4.82
CA PRO A 217 -0.38 -19.63 -3.56
C PRO A 217 0.68 -20.20 -2.61
N VAL A 218 1.38 -19.32 -1.91
CA VAL A 218 2.45 -19.69 -0.97
C VAL A 218 2.42 -18.79 0.26
N THR A 219 3.02 -19.23 1.36
CA THR A 219 3.16 -18.43 2.58
C THR A 219 4.63 -18.02 2.78
N PRO A 220 4.95 -16.76 3.11
CA PRO A 220 6.31 -16.38 3.50
C PRO A 220 6.92 -17.32 4.55
N GLY A 221 8.17 -17.73 4.35
CA GLY A 221 8.88 -18.69 5.21
C GLY A 221 8.51 -20.16 4.99
N GLN A 222 7.50 -20.47 4.18
CA GLN A 222 7.16 -21.85 3.84
C GLN A 222 8.30 -22.53 3.08
N ILE A 223 8.62 -23.79 3.43
CA ILE A 223 9.53 -24.62 2.65
C ILE A 223 8.71 -25.39 1.62
N ILE A 224 9.00 -25.18 0.34
CA ILE A 224 8.37 -25.85 -0.78
C ILE A 224 9.28 -26.97 -1.28
N VAL A 225 8.69 -28.15 -1.47
CA VAL A 225 9.34 -29.28 -2.12
C VAL A 225 9.18 -29.15 -3.62
N ILE A 226 10.30 -29.23 -4.33
CA ILE A 226 10.37 -29.19 -5.78
C ILE A 226 10.90 -30.55 -6.25
N VAL A 227 10.21 -31.17 -7.20
CA VAL A 227 10.63 -32.44 -7.80
C VAL A 227 10.83 -32.22 -9.29
N VAL A 228 11.97 -32.67 -9.80
CA VAL A 228 12.27 -32.71 -11.23
C VAL A 228 12.27 -34.17 -11.66
N GLY A 229 11.37 -34.51 -12.59
CA GLY A 229 11.23 -35.87 -13.10
C GLY A 229 12.46 -36.33 -13.89
N THR A 230 12.80 -37.62 -13.76
CA THR A 230 13.85 -38.26 -14.58
C THR A 230 13.29 -38.65 -15.94
N GLY A 231 14.04 -38.41 -17.01
CA GLY A 231 13.68 -38.88 -18.35
C GLY A 231 13.54 -40.40 -18.43
N GLY A 232 12.59 -40.86 -19.24
CA GLY A 232 12.39 -42.29 -19.48
C GLY A 232 13.57 -42.91 -20.22
N ILE A 233 14.01 -44.08 -19.77
CA ILE A 233 15.12 -44.83 -20.37
C ILE A 233 14.60 -45.57 -21.60
N SER A 234 15.27 -45.36 -22.73
CA SER A 234 15.05 -46.15 -23.93
C SER A 234 15.62 -47.54 -23.79
N LYS A 235 14.91 -48.53 -24.34
CA LYS A 235 15.43 -49.88 -24.43
C LYS A 235 15.72 -50.24 -25.88
N SER A 236 16.99 -50.44 -26.19
CA SER A 236 17.41 -51.15 -27.39
C SER A 236 17.34 -52.65 -27.10
N GLY A 237 16.37 -53.32 -27.68
CA GLY A 237 16.26 -54.77 -27.57
C GLY A 237 15.77 -55.33 -28.89
N ASN A 238 16.69 -55.66 -29.78
CA ASN A 238 16.35 -56.52 -30.90
C ASN A 238 16.42 -57.97 -30.44
N THR A 239 15.34 -58.46 -29.84
CA THR A 239 15.24 -59.87 -29.48
C THR A 239 15.01 -60.64 -30.78
N LEU A 240 16.06 -61.22 -31.35
CA LEU A 240 15.95 -62.17 -32.47
C LEU A 240 15.26 -63.43 -31.94
N VAL A 241 13.99 -63.63 -32.27
CA VAL A 241 13.27 -64.83 -31.81
C VAL A 241 12.48 -65.46 -32.94
N TYR A 242 12.72 -66.75 -33.16
CA TYR A 242 12.05 -67.59 -34.17
C TYR A 242 10.65 -68.09 -33.71
N SER A 243 10.06 -67.52 -32.66
CA SER A 243 8.77 -67.96 -32.12
C SER A 243 7.75 -66.82 -32.18
N PRO A 244 6.52 -67.08 -32.67
CA PRO A 244 5.45 -66.09 -32.68
C PRO A 244 5.11 -65.61 -31.25
N GLY A 245 4.90 -64.31 -31.08
CA GLY A 245 4.51 -63.69 -29.80
C GLY A 245 5.61 -62.95 -29.03
N VAL A 246 6.74 -62.60 -29.67
CA VAL A 246 7.80 -61.82 -29.02
C VAL A 246 7.60 -60.33 -29.20
N PHE A 247 7.67 -59.61 -28.09
CA PHE A 247 7.54 -58.16 -28.01
C PHE A 247 8.92 -57.52 -27.94
N GLY A 248 9.08 -56.35 -28.58
CA GLY A 248 10.23 -55.49 -28.32
C GLY A 248 10.34 -55.09 -26.85
N ALA A 249 11.52 -54.67 -26.41
CA ALA A 249 11.69 -54.17 -25.05
C ALA A 249 10.97 -52.83 -24.87
N GLN A 250 10.03 -52.74 -23.92
CA GLN A 250 9.35 -51.49 -23.61
C GLN A 250 10.29 -50.49 -22.92
N GLY A 251 10.34 -49.25 -23.41
CA GLY A 251 10.97 -48.11 -22.72
C GLY A 251 10.32 -47.83 -21.36
N SER A 252 10.89 -46.91 -20.57
CA SER A 252 10.26 -46.48 -19.32
C SER A 252 9.50 -45.16 -19.48
N ASN A 253 8.48 -44.95 -18.65
CA ASN A 253 7.82 -43.65 -18.54
C ASN A 253 8.81 -42.60 -18.01
N GLY A 254 8.57 -41.33 -18.34
CA GLY A 254 9.22 -40.21 -17.68
C GLY A 254 8.65 -39.99 -16.28
N GLY A 255 9.46 -39.46 -15.38
CA GLY A 255 9.02 -39.04 -14.05
C GLY A 255 8.23 -37.73 -14.07
N ASP A 256 7.34 -37.58 -13.10
CA ASP A 256 6.61 -36.34 -12.85
C ASP A 256 7.54 -35.24 -12.30
N SER A 257 7.25 -34.00 -12.66
CA SER A 257 7.82 -32.81 -12.03
C SER A 257 6.76 -32.11 -11.20
N SER A 258 7.13 -31.48 -10.09
CA SER A 258 6.16 -30.79 -9.24
C SER A 258 6.74 -29.64 -8.43
N VAL A 259 5.88 -28.69 -8.07
CA VAL A 259 6.16 -27.67 -7.06
C VAL A 259 4.88 -27.39 -6.26
N ALA A 260 5.01 -27.37 -4.93
CA ALA A 260 3.90 -27.10 -4.00
C ALA A 260 2.61 -27.91 -4.28
N GLY A 261 2.76 -29.18 -4.67
CA GLY A 261 1.64 -30.09 -4.96
C GLY A 261 1.05 -29.96 -6.37
N VAL A 262 1.45 -28.97 -7.17
CA VAL A 262 1.09 -28.91 -8.59
C VAL A 262 2.04 -29.79 -9.40
N VAL A 263 1.51 -30.61 -10.30
CA VAL A 263 2.26 -31.65 -11.01
C VAL A 263 2.20 -31.44 -12.52
N GLY A 264 3.36 -31.51 -13.17
CA GLY A 264 3.49 -31.74 -14.61
C GLY A 264 3.85 -33.20 -14.83
N HIS A 265 2.92 -33.98 -15.38
CA HIS A 265 3.07 -35.42 -15.50
C HIS A 265 4.14 -35.83 -16.52
N GLY A 266 4.86 -36.91 -16.23
CA GLY A 266 5.80 -37.52 -17.16
C GLY A 266 5.11 -38.12 -18.40
N GLY A 267 5.86 -38.21 -19.49
CA GLY A 267 5.41 -38.83 -20.73
C GLY A 267 5.43 -40.35 -20.63
N THR A 268 4.50 -41.02 -21.32
CA THR A 268 4.44 -42.48 -21.37
C THR A 268 5.55 -43.06 -22.24
N ALA A 269 6.01 -44.27 -21.93
CA ALA A 269 6.92 -45.02 -22.78
C ALA A 269 6.30 -45.29 -24.16
N GLY A 270 7.13 -45.44 -25.19
CA GLY A 270 6.67 -45.92 -26.48
C GLY A 270 6.07 -47.32 -26.39
N THR A 271 5.19 -47.71 -27.33
CA THR A 271 4.76 -49.11 -27.39
C THR A 271 5.82 -49.95 -28.10
N PRO A 272 6.09 -51.20 -27.65
CA PRO A 272 6.97 -52.10 -28.39
C PRO A 272 6.46 -52.39 -29.80
N GLY A 273 7.37 -52.63 -30.74
CA GLY A 273 6.99 -53.19 -32.04
C GLY A 273 6.44 -54.62 -31.85
N MET A 274 5.36 -54.94 -32.55
CA MET A 274 4.69 -56.24 -32.45
C MET A 274 4.51 -56.89 -33.82
N PHE A 275 4.75 -58.20 -33.89
CA PHE A 275 4.27 -59.01 -35.01
C PHE A 275 2.93 -59.62 -34.60
N ALA A 276 1.83 -59.13 -35.17
CA ALA A 276 0.57 -59.85 -35.10
C ALA A 276 0.70 -61.17 -35.87
N SER A 277 -0.05 -62.21 -35.47
CA SER A 277 0.04 -63.56 -36.05
C SER A 277 -0.52 -63.69 -37.49
N GLY A 278 -0.59 -62.59 -38.24
CA GLY A 278 -0.84 -62.56 -39.68
C GLY A 278 0.33 -61.86 -40.36
N TRP A 279 0.59 -62.13 -41.63
CA TRP A 279 1.77 -61.70 -42.39
C TRP A 279 1.96 -60.16 -42.58
N PHE A 280 1.32 -59.33 -41.75
CA PHE A 280 1.43 -57.88 -41.77
C PHE A 280 1.97 -57.38 -40.42
N PRO A 281 3.13 -56.70 -40.39
CA PRO A 281 3.67 -56.12 -39.17
C PRO A 281 2.77 -54.98 -38.69
N ASP A 282 2.31 -55.06 -37.44
CA ASP A 282 1.66 -53.93 -36.78
C ASP A 282 2.77 -53.01 -36.24
N ASN A 283 2.86 -51.81 -36.83
CA ASN A 283 3.79 -50.82 -36.32
C ASN A 283 3.32 -50.36 -34.93
N GLY A 284 4.22 -50.36 -33.95
CA GLY A 284 3.91 -49.86 -32.61
C GLY A 284 3.45 -48.41 -32.68
N SER A 285 2.36 -48.08 -31.98
CA SER A 285 1.95 -46.69 -31.81
C SER A 285 2.97 -45.93 -30.94
N GLY A 286 3.20 -44.66 -31.23
CA GLY A 286 3.90 -43.77 -30.29
C GLY A 286 3.23 -43.80 -28.92
N GLY A 287 4.02 -43.67 -27.85
CA GLY A 287 3.47 -43.46 -26.51
C GLY A 287 2.59 -42.22 -26.51
N VAL A 288 1.44 -42.28 -25.84
CA VAL A 288 0.55 -41.12 -25.71
C VAL A 288 1.31 -40.04 -24.92
N GLY A 289 1.62 -38.92 -25.58
CA GLY A 289 2.22 -37.76 -24.94
C GLY A 289 1.30 -37.25 -23.83
N GLY A 290 1.90 -36.82 -22.71
CA GLY A 290 1.21 -36.44 -21.49
C GLY A 290 0.00 -35.56 -21.76
N ALA A 291 -1.13 -35.94 -21.16
CA ALA A 291 -2.37 -35.16 -21.23
C ALA A 291 -2.06 -33.71 -20.83
N GLY A 292 -2.41 -32.77 -21.71
CA GLY A 292 -2.33 -31.35 -21.38
C GLY A 292 -3.11 -31.09 -20.10
N GLY A 293 -2.45 -30.51 -19.10
CA GLY A 293 -3.11 -30.04 -17.88
C GLY A 293 -4.03 -28.87 -18.22
N GLY A 294 -5.25 -29.17 -18.65
CA GLY A 294 -6.29 -28.20 -18.95
C GLY A 294 -7.59 -28.60 -18.28
N TYR A 295 -8.09 -27.74 -17.39
CA TYR A 295 -9.49 -27.74 -16.98
C TYR A 295 -10.34 -27.43 -18.22
N GLY A 296 -10.80 -28.46 -18.92
CA GLY A 296 -11.62 -28.33 -20.12
C GLY A 296 -11.76 -29.68 -20.83
N SER A 297 -12.92 -30.30 -20.65
CA SER A 297 -13.34 -31.53 -21.31
C SER A 297 -13.11 -31.48 -22.83
N ASN A 298 -12.41 -32.49 -23.35
CA ASN A 298 -12.22 -32.85 -24.79
C ASN A 298 -10.90 -32.43 -25.48
N GLY A 299 -9.75 -32.63 -24.83
CA GLY A 299 -8.44 -32.48 -25.48
C GLY A 299 -7.93 -33.74 -26.19
N LEU A 300 -8.38 -33.98 -27.44
CA LEU A 300 -7.58 -34.69 -28.45
C LEU A 300 -6.64 -33.67 -29.11
N ASN A 301 -5.38 -33.66 -28.69
CA ASN A 301 -4.20 -33.23 -29.47
C ASN A 301 -3.00 -33.21 -28.51
N GLY A 302 -2.30 -34.36 -28.43
CA GLY A 302 -0.91 -34.35 -27.98
C GLY A 302 -0.11 -33.49 -28.96
N SER A 303 0.54 -32.46 -28.44
CA SER A 303 1.35 -31.55 -29.23
C SER A 303 2.40 -32.32 -30.04
N ASN A 304 2.44 -32.00 -31.32
CA ASN A 304 3.28 -32.52 -32.38
C ASN A 304 4.77 -32.15 -32.16
N MET A 305 5.37 -32.57 -31.03
CA MET A 305 6.77 -32.27 -30.68
C MET A 305 7.64 -33.52 -30.48
N GLY A 306 7.05 -34.71 -30.46
CA GLY A 306 7.79 -35.95 -30.63
C GLY A 306 7.91 -36.26 -32.12
N VAL A 307 8.87 -35.65 -32.82
CA VAL A 307 9.27 -36.17 -34.13
C VAL A 307 9.88 -37.54 -33.88
N GLY A 308 9.07 -38.60 -33.98
CA GLY A 308 9.59 -39.96 -34.04
C GLY A 308 10.60 -39.99 -35.19
N GLY A 309 11.87 -40.23 -34.88
CA GLY A 309 12.91 -40.27 -35.89
C GLY A 309 12.52 -41.25 -36.99
N GLN A 310 12.19 -40.74 -38.18
CA GLN A 310 11.94 -41.59 -39.32
C GLN A 310 13.24 -42.32 -39.67
N SER A 311 13.24 -43.64 -39.61
CA SER A 311 14.37 -44.44 -40.10
C SER A 311 14.42 -44.30 -41.63
N THR A 312 15.36 -43.54 -42.16
CA THR A 312 15.49 -43.25 -43.59
C THR A 312 16.17 -44.36 -44.42
N PHE A 313 16.36 -45.57 -43.89
CA PHE A 313 17.08 -46.64 -44.58
C PHE A 313 16.18 -47.84 -44.94
N GLN A 314 15.91 -48.03 -46.23
CA GLN A 314 15.20 -49.19 -46.81
C GLN A 314 16.12 -50.41 -47.10
N GLY A 315 17.37 -50.43 -46.64
CA GLY A 315 18.29 -51.56 -46.88
C GLY A 315 18.65 -52.28 -45.59
N LEU A 316 18.07 -53.47 -45.36
CA LEU A 316 18.41 -54.43 -44.27
C LEU A 316 18.79 -53.75 -42.93
N GLY A 317 17.96 -52.78 -42.53
CA GLY A 317 18.28 -51.82 -41.48
C GLY A 317 18.20 -52.44 -40.09
N TYR A 318 19.33 -52.48 -39.41
CA TYR A 318 19.37 -52.64 -37.96
C TYR A 318 18.48 -51.57 -37.33
N GLY A 319 17.54 -51.97 -36.47
CA GLY A 319 16.60 -51.05 -35.81
C GLY A 319 17.37 -49.90 -35.14
N GLY A 320 16.97 -48.67 -35.43
CA GLY A 320 17.59 -47.47 -34.85
C GLY A 320 17.57 -47.53 -33.32
N SER A 321 18.64 -47.03 -32.68
CA SER A 321 18.69 -46.93 -31.23
C SER A 321 17.65 -45.93 -30.74
N GLY A 322 16.81 -46.36 -29.81
CA GLY A 322 15.86 -45.49 -29.13
C GLY A 322 16.55 -44.35 -28.36
N TYR A 323 15.90 -43.18 -28.28
CA TYR A 323 16.39 -42.02 -27.53
C TYR A 323 15.77 -41.95 -26.14
N ASN A 324 16.58 -41.70 -25.10
CA ASN A 324 16.04 -41.43 -23.76
C ASN A 324 15.15 -40.18 -23.80
N GLY A 325 14.10 -40.19 -22.98
CA GLY A 325 13.29 -39.00 -22.77
C GLY A 325 14.11 -37.89 -22.10
N GLY A 326 13.79 -36.64 -22.42
CA GLY A 326 14.39 -35.49 -21.71
C GLY A 326 13.93 -35.44 -20.25
N ASN A 327 14.78 -34.92 -19.36
CA ASN A 327 14.41 -34.67 -17.97
C ASN A 327 13.31 -33.61 -17.87
N GLY A 328 12.61 -33.62 -16.74
CA GLY A 328 11.67 -32.57 -16.39
C GLY A 328 12.34 -31.22 -16.16
N LYS A 329 11.51 -30.19 -16.03
CA LYS A 329 11.95 -28.84 -15.68
C LYS A 329 10.93 -28.18 -14.76
N VAL A 330 11.41 -27.49 -13.74
CA VAL A 330 10.59 -26.60 -12.90
C VAL A 330 11.21 -25.22 -12.92
N THR A 331 10.41 -24.19 -13.17
CA THR A 331 10.81 -22.79 -13.01
C THR A 331 9.75 -22.09 -12.17
N ILE A 332 10.19 -21.32 -11.17
CA ILE A 332 9.32 -20.44 -10.39
C ILE A 332 9.74 -18.99 -10.58
N GLN A 333 8.77 -18.09 -10.56
CA GLN A 333 8.95 -16.65 -10.54
C GLN A 333 8.10 -16.07 -9.41
N TRP A 334 8.67 -15.17 -8.62
CA TRP A 334 8.00 -14.52 -7.49
C TRP A 334 8.26 -13.02 -7.51
#